data_AF-A0A0N5CRF0-F1
#
_entry.id   AF-A0A0N5CRF0-F1
#
_cell.length_a   1.000
_cell.length_b   1.000
_cell.length_c   1.000
_cell.angle_alpha   90.00
_cell.angle_beta   90.00
_cell.angle_gamma   90.00
#
_symmetry.space_group_name_H-M   'P 1'
#
loop_
_entity.id
_entity.type
_entity.pdbx_description
1 polymer ?
#
loop_
_entity_poly.entity_id
_entity_poly.type
_entity_poly.pdbx_seq_one_letter_code
_entity_poly.pdbx_strand_id
1 'polypeptide(L)'
;MASDDESSTSELKEKVQLGLPDRWLYCPSLGCVIAKHFLPFKTPLCKLYDEKIEKKYQFHPRDVFSYKLQGAEPGARIGLWIDLTKTDRYYSKKEIEKRNCLYKKLPMKGHGETPSIADTENFCRIVRSFLHTSPKDIVAVHCTHGFNRTGFLIAAYLASAMDWAIDAAIYTFAQMRPNGIYKQFYLDELMRRYGDEDDKIEAPPRPAWESGPVYDDKMLFDDKDAIVADVKNADDSSAVVPKFMDGAVPSVKYVSDPMMNTILQTKIRTMCNYKKDGFPGSQPVSMEKSPERDNMRFLLENQYMVSWKADGMRYMVLIDDENSIFAFDRDNRVFKICDVTFPHRKENRHIQNTLIDCEMIIEKVKDEFGNVNDVPRLLIYDIIKFEGQNVGDCDFRTRLLCIRKELIGPRIEAIKNGRIKREREPISIRMKDFWELEAVKKLFDEKFTRNVGHEIDGLIFQPVTEVCLFLV
;
A
#
# COMPACT_ATOMS: atom_id res chain seq x y z
N MET A 1 -27.69 2.73 37.06
CA MET A 1 -27.42 3.54 35.86
C MET A 1 -26.01 4.14 35.84
N ALA A 2 -25.46 4.67 36.95
CA ALA A 2 -24.06 5.12 37.00
C ALA A 2 -23.02 3.97 36.98
N SER A 3 -23.33 2.84 37.62
CA SER A 3 -22.46 1.65 37.72
C SER A 3 -22.13 1.00 36.36
N ASP A 4 -23.11 0.92 35.45
CA ASP A 4 -22.95 0.25 34.16
C ASP A 4 -22.22 1.14 33.13
N ASP A 5 -22.24 2.47 33.33
CA ASP A 5 -21.47 3.41 32.49
C ASP A 5 -19.99 3.43 32.90
N GLU A 6 -19.67 3.31 34.20
CA GLU A 6 -18.28 3.19 34.66
C GLU A 6 -17.64 1.86 34.25
N SER A 7 -18.35 0.73 34.40
CA SER A 7 -17.86 -0.60 33.99
C SER A 7 -17.66 -0.70 32.48
N SER A 8 -18.61 -0.23 31.67
CA SER A 8 -18.45 -0.23 30.20
C SER A 8 -17.33 0.71 29.74
N THR A 9 -17.10 1.82 30.45
CA THR A 9 -15.99 2.74 30.16
C THR A 9 -14.64 2.15 30.59
N SER A 10 -14.56 1.35 31.66
CA SER A 10 -13.31 0.68 32.07
C SER A 10 -12.92 -0.42 31.09
N GLU A 11 -13.86 -1.25 30.63
CA GLU A 11 -13.62 -2.28 29.61
C GLU A 11 -13.20 -1.67 28.26
N LEU A 12 -13.80 -0.55 27.86
CA LEU A 12 -13.40 0.18 26.64
C LEU A 12 -11.98 0.75 26.78
N LYS A 13 -11.62 1.29 27.95
CA LYS A 13 -10.25 1.81 28.21
C LYS A 13 -9.18 0.72 28.05
N GLU A 14 -9.43 -0.49 28.53
CA GLU A 14 -8.52 -1.62 28.33
C GLU A 14 -8.41 -2.02 26.84
N LYS A 15 -9.55 -2.10 26.13
CA LYS A 15 -9.58 -2.51 24.71
C LYS A 15 -8.97 -1.46 23.76
N VAL A 16 -8.91 -0.19 24.15
CA VAL A 16 -8.24 0.91 23.41
C VAL A 16 -6.71 0.74 23.42
N GLN A 17 -6.15 0.00 24.39
CA GLN A 17 -4.71 -0.28 24.44
C GLN A 17 -4.24 -1.10 23.23
N LEU A 18 -5.13 -1.87 22.59
CA LEU A 18 -4.89 -2.64 21.36
C LEU A 18 -4.61 -1.80 20.10
N GLY A 19 -4.47 -0.47 20.24
CA GLY A 19 -4.07 0.42 19.16
C GLY A 19 -5.19 0.74 18.16
N LEU A 20 -4.87 1.57 17.17
CA LEU A 20 -5.80 1.91 16.10
C LEU A 20 -6.05 0.70 15.19
N PRO A 21 -7.22 0.57 14.56
CA PRO A 21 -7.35 -0.38 13.46
C PRO A 21 -6.32 -0.10 12.37
N ASP A 22 -5.69 -1.16 11.84
CA ASP A 22 -4.69 -1.04 10.79
C ASP A 22 -5.20 -0.23 9.61
N ARG A 23 -4.36 0.66 9.07
CA ARG A 23 -4.64 1.44 7.86
C ARG A 23 -5.90 2.31 7.93
N TRP A 24 -6.33 2.64 9.15
CA TRP A 24 -7.53 3.44 9.39
C TRP A 24 -7.27 4.95 9.31
N LEU A 25 -6.07 5.40 9.67
CA LEU A 25 -5.76 6.82 9.87
C LEU A 25 -6.03 7.65 8.61
N TYR A 26 -5.48 7.21 7.47
CA TYR A 26 -5.58 7.90 6.18
C TYR A 26 -6.77 7.45 5.33
N CYS A 27 -7.53 6.45 5.82
CA CYS A 27 -8.76 6.02 5.20
C CYS A 27 -9.76 7.21 5.21
N PRO A 28 -10.33 7.62 4.06
CA PRO A 28 -11.31 8.70 4.02
C PRO A 28 -12.49 8.41 4.95
N SER A 29 -12.95 9.39 5.72
CA SER A 29 -13.93 9.13 6.78
C SER A 29 -15.30 8.68 6.25
N LEU A 30 -15.84 9.37 5.24
CA LEU A 30 -17.21 9.17 4.71
C LEU A 30 -17.20 9.09 3.18
N GLY A 31 -18.17 8.38 2.61
CA GLY A 31 -18.61 8.57 1.23
C GLY A 31 -19.86 9.45 1.16
N CYS A 32 -20.46 9.54 -0.02
CA CYS A 32 -21.72 10.24 -0.28
C CYS A 32 -22.93 9.28 -0.14
N VAL A 33 -24.14 9.84 -0.09
CA VAL A 33 -25.37 9.04 0.08
C VAL A 33 -25.70 8.28 -1.21
N ILE A 34 -25.73 6.96 -1.14
CA ILE A 34 -26.03 6.05 -2.25
C ILE A 34 -27.52 5.74 -2.26
N ALA A 35 -28.13 5.83 -3.44
CA ALA A 35 -29.55 5.52 -3.67
C ALA A 35 -30.48 6.17 -2.64
N LYS A 36 -30.18 7.42 -2.25
CA LYS A 36 -30.88 8.22 -1.22
C LYS A 36 -30.90 7.68 0.21
N HIS A 37 -30.47 6.43 0.44
CA HIS A 37 -30.65 5.75 1.73
C HIS A 37 -29.35 5.34 2.42
N PHE A 38 -28.26 5.07 1.70
CA PHE A 38 -27.07 4.48 2.30
C PHE A 38 -25.94 5.48 2.46
N LEU A 39 -25.37 5.57 3.65
CA LEU A 39 -24.14 6.33 3.88
C LEU A 39 -23.00 5.35 4.23
N PRO A 40 -22.04 5.11 3.33
CA PRO A 40 -20.86 4.32 3.63
C PRO A 40 -19.78 5.16 4.33
N PHE A 41 -19.15 4.60 5.35
CA PHE A 41 -18.10 5.29 6.11
C PHE A 41 -17.16 4.29 6.78
N LYS A 42 -15.98 4.75 7.22
CA LYS A 42 -15.07 3.94 8.05
C LYS A 42 -15.59 3.89 9.50
N THR A 43 -15.15 2.93 10.32
CA THR A 43 -15.56 2.92 11.73
C THR A 43 -15.12 4.20 12.42
N PRO A 44 -15.96 4.96 13.13
CA PRO A 44 -15.47 6.04 13.98
C PRO A 44 -14.75 5.48 15.20
N LEU A 45 -13.99 6.32 15.89
CA LEU A 45 -13.30 5.98 17.13
C LEU A 45 -13.78 6.91 18.25
N CYS A 46 -13.98 6.38 19.45
CA CYS A 46 -14.37 7.18 20.60
C CYS A 46 -13.22 8.05 21.11
N LYS A 47 -13.53 9.00 22.00
CA LYS A 47 -12.56 9.95 22.54
C LYS A 47 -11.33 9.34 23.21
N LEU A 48 -11.42 8.08 23.63
CA LEU A 48 -10.30 7.36 24.23
C LEU A 48 -9.14 7.15 23.25
N TYR A 49 -9.39 7.25 21.94
CA TYR A 49 -8.36 7.18 20.92
C TYR A 49 -7.76 8.56 20.57
N ASP A 50 -8.28 9.68 21.11
CA ASP A 50 -7.91 11.04 20.70
C ASP A 50 -6.43 11.33 20.91
N GLU A 51 -5.85 10.84 22.00
CA GLU A 51 -4.43 10.99 22.30
C GLU A 51 -3.55 10.30 21.24
N LYS A 52 -4.05 9.21 20.63
CA LYS A 52 -3.33 8.44 19.60
C LYS A 52 -3.54 8.96 18.18
N ILE A 53 -4.36 10.00 17.98
CA ILE A 53 -4.79 10.47 16.66
C ILE A 53 -4.65 11.99 16.60
N GLU A 54 -3.87 12.48 15.65
CA GLU A 54 -3.81 13.92 15.37
C GLU A 54 -5.22 14.48 15.14
N LYS A 55 -5.49 15.67 15.70
CA LYS A 55 -6.82 16.31 15.67
C LYS A 55 -7.48 16.38 14.28
N LYS A 56 -6.68 16.50 13.22
CA LYS A 56 -7.17 16.55 11.82
C LYS A 56 -7.69 15.21 11.28
N TYR A 57 -7.25 14.09 11.86
CA TYR A 57 -7.66 12.73 11.47
C TYR A 57 -8.66 12.11 12.45
N GLN A 58 -8.96 12.79 13.56
CA GLN A 58 -9.97 12.37 14.52
C GLN A 58 -11.33 12.27 13.82
N PHE A 59 -12.01 11.15 14.05
CA PHE A 59 -13.31 10.87 13.47
C PHE A 59 -14.15 10.08 14.46
N HIS A 60 -15.15 10.75 15.03
CA HIS A 60 -16.02 10.26 16.08
C HIS A 60 -17.43 10.00 15.56
N PRO A 61 -18.27 9.25 16.31
CA PRO A 61 -19.66 9.06 15.92
C PRO A 61 -20.41 10.38 15.68
N ARG A 62 -20.14 11.41 16.50
CA ARG A 62 -20.72 12.76 16.33
C ARG A 62 -20.44 13.37 14.95
N ASP A 63 -19.32 13.05 14.32
CA ASP A 63 -18.92 13.65 13.05
C ASP A 63 -19.71 13.03 11.89
N VAL A 64 -20.12 11.76 12.04
CA VAL A 64 -21.06 11.09 11.11
C VAL A 64 -22.42 11.76 11.15
N PHE A 65 -22.95 12.03 12.35
CA PHE A 65 -24.25 12.72 12.49
C PHE A 65 -24.22 14.19 12.07
N SER A 66 -23.05 14.83 12.11
CA SER A 66 -22.88 16.23 11.71
C SER A 66 -22.61 16.38 10.21
N TYR A 67 -22.42 15.26 9.50
CA TYR A 67 -22.11 15.26 8.07
C TYR A 67 -23.31 15.72 7.24
N LYS A 68 -23.04 16.51 6.19
CA LYS A 68 -24.07 16.93 5.23
C LYS A 68 -24.43 15.75 4.35
N LEU A 69 -25.66 15.24 4.48
CA LEU A 69 -26.20 14.10 3.72
C LEU A 69 -26.48 14.47 2.25
N GLN A 70 -25.43 14.74 1.48
CA GLN A 70 -25.53 15.08 0.06
C GLN A 70 -26.10 13.89 -0.72
N GLY A 71 -27.24 14.11 -1.40
CA GLY A 71 -27.98 13.08 -2.13
C GLY A 71 -29.13 12.44 -1.34
N ALA A 72 -29.32 12.79 -0.06
CA ALA A 72 -30.47 12.36 0.72
C ALA A 72 -31.72 13.20 0.45
N GLU A 73 -32.89 12.67 0.84
CA GLU A 73 -34.14 13.43 0.79
C GLU A 73 -34.16 14.59 1.80
N PRO A 74 -34.86 15.70 1.50
CA PRO A 74 -34.98 16.82 2.43
C PRO A 74 -35.52 16.38 3.80
N GLY A 75 -34.78 16.72 4.86
CA GLY A 75 -35.14 16.36 6.24
C GLY A 75 -34.88 14.89 6.60
N ALA A 76 -34.14 14.14 5.77
CA ALA A 76 -33.59 12.85 6.13
C ALA A 76 -32.60 12.97 7.29
N ARG A 77 -32.61 11.99 8.18
CA ARG A 77 -31.63 11.83 9.27
C ARG A 77 -31.05 10.43 9.27
N ILE A 78 -29.93 10.23 9.96
CA ILE A 78 -29.38 8.89 10.19
C ILE A 78 -30.23 8.18 11.24
N GLY A 79 -31.10 7.27 10.79
CA GLY A 79 -32.02 6.55 11.67
C GLY A 79 -31.62 5.10 11.96
N LEU A 80 -30.74 4.51 11.14
CA LEU A 80 -30.18 3.18 11.35
C LEU A 80 -28.67 3.19 11.14
N TRP A 81 -27.97 2.55 12.06
CA TRP A 81 -26.52 2.38 12.08
C TRP A 81 -26.17 0.91 12.08
N ILE A 82 -25.53 0.45 11.01
CA ILE A 82 -25.11 -0.95 10.84
C ILE A 82 -23.60 -1.04 10.97
N ASP A 83 -23.17 -1.73 12.03
CA ASP A 83 -21.77 -2.02 12.33
C ASP A 83 -21.43 -3.46 11.90
N LEU A 84 -20.58 -3.58 10.88
CA LEU A 84 -20.13 -4.86 10.31
C LEU A 84 -18.86 -5.40 10.97
N THR A 85 -18.31 -4.69 11.95
CA THR A 85 -17.07 -5.08 12.64
C THR A 85 -17.33 -6.24 13.61
N LYS A 86 -16.31 -7.06 13.84
CA LYS A 86 -16.37 -8.15 14.82
C LYS A 86 -16.16 -7.70 16.28
N THR A 87 -15.85 -6.43 16.50
CA THR A 87 -15.35 -5.94 17.80
C THR A 87 -16.16 -4.74 18.28
N ASP A 88 -16.30 -4.59 19.59
CA ASP A 88 -16.97 -3.45 20.22
C ASP A 88 -15.97 -2.41 20.77
N ARG A 89 -14.69 -2.51 20.38
CA ARG A 89 -13.62 -1.67 20.95
C ARG A 89 -13.57 -0.25 20.42
N TYR A 90 -14.24 0.06 19.31
CA TYR A 90 -14.02 1.32 18.60
C TYR A 90 -14.82 2.48 19.18
N TYR A 91 -16.08 2.26 19.51
CA TYR A 91 -16.96 3.25 20.13
C TYR A 91 -18.12 2.56 20.82
N SER A 92 -18.80 3.28 21.72
CA SER A 92 -19.95 2.73 22.44
C SER A 92 -21.22 2.88 21.61
N LYS A 93 -21.97 1.79 21.44
CA LYS A 93 -23.31 1.83 20.81
C LYS A 93 -24.27 2.81 21.51
N LYS A 94 -24.08 3.05 22.81
CA LYS A 94 -24.88 4.02 23.58
C LYS A 94 -24.75 5.43 23.01
N GLU A 95 -23.61 5.79 22.41
CA GLU A 95 -23.43 7.11 21.78
C GLU A 95 -24.32 7.29 20.53
N ILE A 96 -24.59 6.19 19.84
CA ILE A 96 -25.48 6.13 18.68
C ILE A 96 -26.94 6.17 19.14
N GLU A 97 -27.29 5.30 20.10
CA GLU A 97 -28.66 5.16 20.62
C GLU A 97 -29.15 6.46 21.27
N LYS A 98 -28.28 7.20 21.98
CA LYS A 98 -28.57 8.52 22.57
C LYS A 98 -29.00 9.57 21.53
N ARG A 99 -28.73 9.35 20.24
CA ARG A 99 -29.10 10.26 19.14
C ARG A 99 -30.37 9.80 18.40
N ASN A 100 -31.18 8.94 19.03
CA ASN A 100 -32.39 8.35 18.44
C ASN A 100 -32.11 7.59 17.13
N CYS A 101 -30.95 6.94 17.06
CA CYS A 101 -30.52 6.11 15.94
C CYS A 101 -30.48 4.64 16.38
N LEU A 102 -31.11 3.75 15.59
CA LEU A 102 -31.09 2.33 15.86
C LEU A 102 -29.69 1.78 15.57
N TYR A 103 -29.11 1.02 16.50
CA TYR A 103 -27.82 0.37 16.30
C TYR A 103 -28.00 -1.14 16.06
N LYS A 104 -27.38 -1.67 15.00
CA LYS A 104 -27.35 -3.10 14.67
C LYS A 104 -25.93 -3.55 14.39
N LYS A 105 -25.45 -4.52 15.15
CA LYS A 105 -24.16 -5.17 14.91
C LYS A 105 -24.35 -6.45 14.12
N LEU A 106 -23.64 -6.58 13.00
CA LEU A 106 -23.62 -7.75 12.13
C LEU A 106 -22.17 -8.21 11.97
N PRO A 107 -21.63 -9.00 12.92
CA PRO A 107 -20.22 -9.36 12.93
C PRO A 107 -19.89 -10.28 11.76
N MET A 108 -19.20 -9.76 10.74
CA MET A 108 -18.82 -10.51 9.55
C MET A 108 -17.56 -11.35 9.77
N LYS A 109 -17.54 -12.63 9.34
CA LYS A 109 -16.38 -13.57 9.44
C LYS A 109 -15.07 -12.98 8.92
N GLY A 110 -13.91 -13.41 9.42
CA GLY A 110 -12.59 -12.88 9.06
C GLY A 110 -12.00 -13.62 7.84
N HIS A 111 -10.73 -13.40 7.50
CA HIS A 111 -9.94 -14.28 6.60
C HIS A 111 -10.38 -14.40 5.14
N GLY A 112 -10.51 -13.28 4.42
CA GLY A 112 -10.61 -13.34 2.94
C GLY A 112 -11.93 -13.87 2.39
N GLU A 113 -12.94 -14.10 3.24
CA GLU A 113 -14.28 -14.51 2.79
C GLU A 113 -15.18 -13.29 2.48
N THR A 114 -16.13 -13.51 1.56
CA THR A 114 -17.25 -12.60 1.28
C THR A 114 -18.42 -12.83 2.25
N PRO A 115 -19.30 -11.84 2.51
CA PRO A 115 -20.54 -12.06 3.25
C PRO A 115 -21.33 -13.24 2.68
N SER A 116 -21.75 -14.16 3.53
CA SER A 116 -22.53 -15.33 3.11
C SER A 116 -23.92 -14.93 2.60
N ILE A 117 -24.64 -15.86 1.99
CA ILE A 117 -26.03 -15.62 1.55
C ILE A 117 -26.90 -15.23 2.76
N ALA A 118 -26.74 -15.93 3.89
CA ALA A 118 -27.45 -15.62 5.13
C ALA A 118 -27.10 -14.22 5.67
N ASP A 119 -25.84 -13.78 5.55
CA ASP A 119 -25.44 -12.42 5.95
C ASP A 119 -26.12 -11.37 5.08
N THR A 120 -26.16 -11.57 3.76
CA THR A 120 -26.84 -10.66 2.83
C THR A 120 -28.34 -10.61 3.07
N GLU A 121 -29.00 -11.76 3.28
CA GLU A 121 -30.43 -11.83 3.57
C GLU A 121 -30.77 -11.12 4.89
N ASN A 122 -29.97 -11.34 5.92
CA ASN A 122 -30.17 -10.72 7.23
C ASN A 122 -29.98 -9.20 7.15
N PHE A 123 -28.95 -8.72 6.45
CA PHE A 123 -28.75 -7.30 6.18
C PHE A 123 -29.97 -6.72 5.45
N CYS A 124 -30.42 -7.37 4.37
CA CYS A 124 -31.56 -6.90 3.59
C CYS A 124 -32.86 -6.85 4.39
N ARG A 125 -33.11 -7.85 5.23
CA ARG A 125 -34.27 -7.90 6.12
C ARG A 125 -34.28 -6.73 7.11
N ILE A 126 -33.13 -6.45 7.74
CA ILE A 126 -32.99 -5.34 8.70
C ILE A 126 -33.24 -4.00 8.00
N VAL A 127 -32.62 -3.80 6.84
CA VAL A 127 -32.74 -2.55 6.08
C VAL A 127 -34.16 -2.35 5.55
N ARG A 128 -34.80 -3.38 4.96
CA ARG A 128 -36.20 -3.30 4.49
C ARG A 128 -37.15 -2.95 5.64
N SER A 129 -37.01 -3.60 6.79
CA SER A 129 -37.86 -3.32 7.96
C SER A 129 -37.71 -1.88 8.44
N PHE A 130 -36.49 -1.34 8.44
CA PHE A 130 -36.24 0.04 8.82
C PHE A 130 -36.81 1.02 7.79
N LEU A 131 -36.49 0.88 6.50
CA LEU A 131 -36.95 1.78 5.45
C LEU A 131 -38.47 1.73 5.26
N HIS A 132 -39.13 0.60 5.59
CA HIS A 132 -40.60 0.54 5.62
C HIS A 132 -41.19 1.51 6.65
N THR A 133 -40.53 1.68 7.80
CA THR A 133 -41.00 2.55 8.89
C THR A 133 -40.47 3.97 8.77
N SER A 134 -39.32 4.15 8.12
CA SER A 134 -38.61 5.43 7.99
C SER A 134 -38.09 5.59 6.56
N PRO A 135 -38.98 5.77 5.56
CA PRO A 135 -38.64 5.67 4.14
C PRO A 135 -37.68 6.74 3.65
N LYS A 136 -37.62 7.90 4.31
CA LYS A 136 -36.71 8.99 3.95
C LYS A 136 -35.37 8.97 4.68
N ASP A 137 -35.24 8.16 5.73
CA ASP A 137 -34.08 8.20 6.63
C ASP A 137 -32.90 7.38 6.08
N ILE A 138 -31.71 7.69 6.60
CA ILE A 138 -30.44 7.11 6.18
C ILE A 138 -30.07 5.90 7.03
N VAL A 139 -29.61 4.87 6.33
CA VAL A 139 -28.89 3.71 6.84
C VAL A 139 -27.39 3.97 6.70
N ALA A 140 -26.76 4.31 7.81
CA ALA A 140 -25.31 4.43 7.88
C ALA A 140 -24.71 3.02 8.03
N VAL A 141 -23.83 2.63 7.10
CA VAL A 141 -23.18 1.31 7.11
C VAL A 141 -21.67 1.45 7.16
N HIS A 142 -21.01 0.76 8.10
CA HIS A 142 -19.55 0.71 8.14
C HIS A 142 -19.02 -0.69 8.45
N CYS A 143 -17.84 -0.99 7.93
CA CYS A 143 -16.95 -2.01 8.46
C CYS A 143 -15.75 -1.30 9.12
N THR A 144 -14.56 -1.90 9.12
CA THR A 144 -13.37 -1.18 9.62
C THR A 144 -13.07 0.04 8.74
N HIS A 145 -13.02 -0.14 7.41
CA HIS A 145 -12.63 0.91 6.45
C HIS A 145 -13.78 1.47 5.61
N GLY A 146 -14.91 0.77 5.53
CA GLY A 146 -16.09 1.24 4.79
C GLY A 146 -16.04 1.04 3.27
N PHE A 147 -15.34 -0.01 2.78
CA PHE A 147 -15.19 -0.30 1.35
C PHE A 147 -15.73 -1.68 0.99
N ASN A 148 -14.95 -2.76 1.13
CA ASN A 148 -15.31 -4.08 0.58
C ASN A 148 -16.62 -4.66 1.15
N ARG A 149 -16.70 -4.94 2.46
CA ARG A 149 -17.93 -5.51 3.07
C ARG A 149 -19.13 -4.56 3.03
N THR A 150 -18.85 -3.27 3.23
CA THR A 150 -19.86 -2.22 3.18
C THR A 150 -20.46 -2.13 1.79
N GLY A 151 -19.62 -2.03 0.76
CA GLY A 151 -20.05 -2.01 -0.64
C GLY A 151 -20.73 -3.30 -1.05
N PHE A 152 -20.24 -4.46 -0.63
CA PHE A 152 -20.86 -5.75 -0.95
C PHE A 152 -22.30 -5.83 -0.44
N LEU A 153 -22.54 -5.50 0.84
CA LEU A 153 -23.89 -5.55 1.41
C LEU A 153 -24.81 -4.48 0.83
N ILE A 154 -24.29 -3.27 0.57
CA ILE A 154 -25.07 -2.22 -0.10
C ILE A 154 -25.43 -2.65 -1.53
N ALA A 155 -24.48 -3.12 -2.33
CA ALA A 155 -24.72 -3.56 -3.70
C ALA A 155 -25.70 -4.75 -3.75
N ALA A 156 -25.53 -5.74 -2.86
CA ALA A 156 -26.46 -6.87 -2.73
C ALA A 156 -27.89 -6.40 -2.37
N TYR A 157 -28.04 -5.38 -1.53
CA TYR A 157 -29.34 -4.80 -1.24
C TYR A 157 -29.95 -4.10 -2.46
N LEU A 158 -29.17 -3.25 -3.15
CA LEU A 158 -29.66 -2.55 -4.33
C LEU A 158 -30.13 -3.53 -5.40
N ALA A 159 -29.38 -4.62 -5.62
CA ALA A 159 -29.76 -5.66 -6.58
C ALA A 159 -30.99 -6.44 -6.12
N SER A 160 -31.00 -6.97 -4.89
CA SER A 160 -32.06 -7.89 -4.43
C SER A 160 -33.34 -7.22 -3.92
N ALA A 161 -33.30 -5.94 -3.55
CA ALA A 161 -34.42 -5.24 -2.91
C ALA A 161 -34.90 -4.01 -3.67
N MET A 162 -34.08 -3.43 -4.55
CA MET A 162 -34.42 -2.25 -5.35
C MET A 162 -34.39 -2.53 -6.86
N ASP A 163 -34.16 -3.79 -7.25
CA ASP A 163 -34.11 -4.26 -8.64
C ASP A 163 -33.06 -3.54 -9.51
N TRP A 164 -31.94 -3.13 -8.90
CA TRP A 164 -30.82 -2.57 -9.65
C TRP A 164 -30.02 -3.66 -10.34
N ALA A 165 -29.53 -3.38 -11.55
CA ALA A 165 -28.47 -4.18 -12.14
C ALA A 165 -27.22 -4.11 -11.23
N ILE A 166 -26.56 -5.26 -11.02
CA ILE A 166 -25.48 -5.36 -10.02
C ILE A 166 -24.26 -4.52 -10.41
N ASP A 167 -23.98 -4.42 -11.70
CA ASP A 167 -22.94 -3.57 -12.28
C ASP A 167 -23.20 -2.08 -11.98
N ALA A 168 -24.44 -1.62 -12.15
CA ALA A 168 -24.87 -0.27 -11.81
C ALA A 168 -24.74 0.01 -10.30
N ALA A 169 -25.06 -0.98 -9.46
CA ALA A 169 -24.89 -0.88 -8.01
C ALA A 169 -23.40 -0.78 -7.59
N ILE A 170 -22.53 -1.62 -8.19
CA ILE A 170 -21.07 -1.59 -7.98
C ILE A 170 -20.48 -0.25 -8.43
N TYR A 171 -20.84 0.20 -9.64
CA TYR A 171 -20.33 1.45 -10.21
C TYR A 171 -20.78 2.66 -9.39
N THR A 172 -22.06 2.70 -8.99
CA THR A 172 -22.58 3.78 -8.13
C THR A 172 -21.89 3.79 -6.77
N PHE A 173 -21.62 2.62 -6.18
CA PHE A 173 -20.83 2.55 -4.95
C PHE A 173 -19.43 3.15 -5.16
N ALA A 174 -18.74 2.82 -6.26
CA ALA A 174 -17.41 3.34 -6.57
C ALA A 174 -17.39 4.86 -6.80
N GLN A 175 -18.45 5.44 -7.37
CA GLN A 175 -18.59 6.89 -7.52
C GLN A 175 -18.81 7.60 -6.18
N MET A 176 -19.68 7.06 -5.34
CA MET A 176 -20.06 7.69 -4.06
C MET A 176 -19.04 7.40 -2.95
N ARG A 177 -18.22 6.37 -3.11
CA ARG A 177 -17.10 6.02 -2.25
C ARG A 177 -15.91 5.67 -3.15
N PRO A 178 -15.06 6.67 -3.50
CA PRO A 178 -13.97 6.51 -4.48
C PRO A 178 -13.12 5.26 -4.26
N ASN A 179 -12.74 4.56 -5.34
CA ASN A 179 -12.16 3.21 -5.38
C ASN A 179 -13.11 2.05 -5.05
N GLY A 180 -14.32 2.30 -4.54
CA GLY A 180 -15.36 1.30 -4.37
C GLY A 180 -14.92 0.00 -3.69
N ILE A 181 -15.43 -1.13 -4.19
CA ILE A 181 -14.98 -2.46 -3.78
C ILE A 181 -13.70 -2.76 -4.58
N TYR A 182 -12.56 -2.81 -3.90
CA TYR A 182 -11.24 -2.94 -4.54
C TYR A 182 -10.62 -4.34 -4.39
N LYS A 183 -11.34 -5.28 -3.77
CA LYS A 183 -10.92 -6.70 -3.69
C LYS A 183 -11.71 -7.52 -4.70
N GLN A 184 -11.00 -8.08 -5.69
CA GLN A 184 -11.59 -8.79 -6.82
C GLN A 184 -12.61 -9.87 -6.40
N PHE A 185 -12.25 -10.72 -5.44
CA PHE A 185 -13.15 -11.80 -4.99
C PHE A 185 -14.50 -11.33 -4.41
N TYR A 186 -14.61 -10.08 -3.95
CA TYR A 186 -15.91 -9.51 -3.57
C TYR A 186 -16.75 -9.15 -4.80
N LEU A 187 -16.13 -8.63 -5.86
CA LEU A 187 -16.81 -8.32 -7.11
C LEU A 187 -17.24 -9.60 -7.84
N ASP A 188 -16.34 -10.58 -7.93
CA ASP A 188 -16.62 -11.88 -8.55
C ASP A 188 -17.84 -12.54 -7.91
N GLU A 189 -17.93 -12.53 -6.57
CA GLU A 189 -19.05 -13.12 -5.86
C GLU A 189 -20.35 -12.32 -6.02
N LEU A 190 -20.29 -10.99 -6.18
CA LEU A 190 -21.49 -10.19 -6.50
C LEU A 190 -22.00 -10.50 -7.90
N MET A 191 -21.10 -10.56 -8.90
CA MET A 191 -21.45 -10.94 -10.27
C MET A 191 -22.02 -12.35 -10.31
N ARG A 192 -21.38 -13.31 -9.63
CA ARG A 192 -21.86 -14.70 -9.53
C ARG A 192 -23.26 -14.82 -8.89
N ARG A 193 -23.62 -13.93 -7.95
CA ARG A 193 -24.93 -14.00 -7.26
C ARG A 193 -26.04 -13.22 -7.96
N TYR A 194 -25.72 -12.11 -8.62
CA TYR A 194 -26.71 -11.12 -9.06
C TYR A 194 -26.49 -10.63 -10.50
N GLY A 195 -25.40 -11.02 -11.16
CA GLY A 195 -25.05 -10.63 -12.53
C GLY A 195 -25.10 -11.79 -13.50
N ASP A 196 -24.64 -11.54 -14.72
CA ASP A 196 -24.45 -12.55 -15.76
C ASP A 196 -23.04 -13.17 -15.65
N GLU A 197 -22.90 -14.45 -16.01
CA GLU A 197 -21.62 -15.17 -15.94
C GLU A 197 -20.59 -14.65 -16.96
N ASP A 198 -21.08 -14.03 -18.03
CA ASP A 198 -20.26 -13.45 -19.10
C ASP A 198 -19.73 -12.04 -18.75
N ASP A 199 -20.34 -11.36 -17.79
CA ASP A 199 -19.96 -10.00 -17.39
C ASP A 199 -18.92 -10.02 -16.26
N LYS A 200 -17.72 -9.54 -16.56
CA LYS A 200 -16.63 -9.40 -15.57
C LYS A 200 -16.34 -7.94 -15.26
N ILE A 201 -16.38 -7.61 -13.97
CA ILE A 201 -15.97 -6.30 -13.46
C ILE A 201 -14.61 -6.44 -12.80
N GLU A 202 -13.61 -5.75 -13.35
CA GLU A 202 -12.28 -5.67 -12.76
C GLU A 202 -12.27 -4.72 -11.57
N ALA A 203 -11.64 -5.16 -10.48
CA ALA A 203 -11.45 -4.34 -9.30
C ALA A 203 -10.47 -3.19 -9.61
N PRO A 204 -10.77 -1.97 -9.15
CA PRO A 204 -9.81 -0.88 -9.23
C PRO A 204 -8.57 -1.18 -8.38
N PRO A 205 -7.45 -0.48 -8.62
CA PRO A 205 -6.27 -0.59 -7.79
C PRO A 205 -6.60 -0.30 -6.33
N ARG A 206 -5.85 -0.96 -5.43
CA ARG A 206 -6.00 -0.74 -3.99
C ARG A 206 -5.83 0.75 -3.68
N PRO A 207 -6.70 1.34 -2.85
CA PRO A 207 -6.59 2.75 -2.52
C PRO A 207 -5.24 3.05 -1.85
N ALA A 208 -4.65 4.21 -2.15
CA ALA A 208 -3.36 4.61 -1.59
C ALA A 208 -3.33 4.58 -0.04
N TRP A 209 -4.46 4.89 0.61
CA TRP A 209 -4.59 4.84 2.06
C TRP A 209 -4.59 3.41 2.64
N GLU A 210 -4.90 2.38 1.83
CA GLU A 210 -4.89 0.96 2.24
C GLU A 210 -3.46 0.38 2.28
N SER A 211 -2.48 1.11 1.79
CA SER A 211 -1.06 0.81 2.02
C SER A 211 -0.56 1.48 3.30
N GLY A 212 -1.31 2.45 3.86
CA GLY A 212 -0.86 3.36 4.91
C GLY A 212 0.46 4.07 4.55
N PRO A 213 0.93 5.02 5.36
CA PRO A 213 2.37 5.12 5.57
C PRO A 213 2.80 3.82 6.28
N VAL A 214 3.79 3.14 5.70
CA VAL A 214 4.35 1.94 6.30
C VAL A 214 5.09 2.37 7.57
N TYR A 215 4.54 1.98 8.73
CA TYR A 215 5.24 2.02 10.01
C TYR A 215 5.47 0.58 10.46
N ASP A 216 6.73 0.18 10.57
CA ASP A 216 7.14 -1.01 11.31
C ASP A 216 6.99 -0.70 12.81
N ASP A 217 6.17 -1.47 13.53
CA ASP A 217 6.51 -1.86 14.90
C ASP A 217 5.80 -3.13 15.38
N LYS A 218 6.51 -3.83 16.28
CA LYS A 218 6.55 -5.26 16.59
C LYS A 218 5.35 -5.93 17.29
N MET A 219 5.18 -7.22 16.95
CA MET A 219 4.92 -8.43 17.77
C MET A 219 3.98 -8.36 19.00
N LEU A 220 2.90 -9.16 18.96
CA LEU A 220 2.46 -10.02 20.09
C LEU A 220 1.77 -11.32 19.59
N PHE A 221 2.48 -12.43 19.81
CA PHE A 221 2.10 -13.82 20.17
C PHE A 221 1.13 -14.73 19.36
N ASP A 222 1.68 -15.92 19.08
CA ASP A 222 1.11 -17.29 19.04
C ASP A 222 -0.18 -17.53 18.24
N ASP A 223 -0.13 -18.34 17.19
CA ASP A 223 -0.27 -19.79 17.38
C ASP A 223 0.17 -20.56 16.12
N LYS A 224 0.57 -21.80 16.36
CA LYS A 224 0.91 -22.81 15.36
C LYS A 224 -0.29 -23.11 14.47
N ASP A 225 -0.08 -23.24 13.16
CA ASP A 225 -0.28 -24.54 12.50
C ASP A 225 0.07 -24.47 11.02
N ALA A 226 0.87 -25.45 10.64
CA ALA A 226 1.22 -25.76 9.27
C ALA A 226 -0.03 -26.25 8.52
N ILE A 227 -0.32 -25.69 7.35
CA ILE A 227 -1.19 -26.32 6.36
C ILE A 227 -0.47 -26.34 5.01
N VAL A 228 0.17 -27.49 4.79
CA VAL A 228 0.19 -28.33 3.58
C VAL A 228 -0.10 -27.64 2.25
N ALA A 229 0.91 -27.70 1.38
CA ALA A 229 0.82 -27.43 -0.05
C ALA A 229 -0.27 -28.28 -0.71
N ASP A 230 -1.15 -27.63 -1.49
CA ASP A 230 -2.00 -28.33 -2.43
C ASP A 230 -1.76 -27.78 -3.84
N VAL A 231 -1.14 -28.65 -4.64
CA VAL A 231 -0.97 -28.55 -6.08
C VAL A 231 -2.35 -28.69 -6.72
N LYS A 232 -2.81 -27.68 -7.47
CA LYS A 232 -3.85 -27.89 -8.48
C LYS A 232 -3.41 -27.30 -9.81
N ASN A 233 -3.44 -28.21 -10.79
CA ASN A 233 -3.03 -28.04 -12.17
C ASN A 233 -3.82 -26.94 -12.90
N ALA A 234 -3.11 -26.34 -13.85
CA ALA A 234 -3.54 -25.33 -14.79
C ALA A 234 -4.41 -25.91 -15.93
N ASP A 235 -5.35 -25.08 -16.41
CA ASP A 235 -5.65 -24.71 -17.81
C ASP A 235 -7.00 -23.94 -17.81
N ASP A 236 -7.28 -22.84 -18.51
CA ASP A 236 -6.56 -21.98 -19.46
C ASP A 236 -7.35 -20.64 -19.60
N SER A 237 -6.62 -19.54 -19.91
CA SER A 237 -7.03 -18.21 -20.41
C SER A 237 -7.74 -17.22 -19.45
N SER A 238 -7.29 -15.99 -19.19
CA SER A 238 -6.18 -15.15 -19.66
C SER A 238 -5.73 -14.24 -18.50
N ALA A 239 -4.65 -14.63 -17.80
CA ALA A 239 -4.15 -13.85 -16.67
C ALA A 239 -3.52 -12.54 -17.16
N VAL A 240 -3.97 -11.40 -16.64
CA VAL A 240 -3.33 -10.10 -16.89
C VAL A 240 -1.89 -10.20 -16.40
N VAL A 241 -0.96 -10.27 -17.34
CA VAL A 241 0.47 -10.38 -17.07
C VAL A 241 0.92 -9.12 -16.34
N PRO A 242 1.51 -9.22 -15.12
CA PRO A 242 2.03 -8.06 -14.40
C PRO A 242 2.97 -7.24 -15.27
N LYS A 243 2.82 -5.92 -15.25
CA LYS A 243 3.65 -5.02 -16.06
C LYS A 243 4.64 -4.27 -15.17
N PHE A 244 5.89 -4.22 -15.61
CA PHE A 244 6.92 -3.43 -14.93
C PHE A 244 6.63 -1.93 -15.11
N MET A 245 6.61 -1.16 -14.02
CA MET A 245 6.22 0.25 -14.02
C MET A 245 4.89 0.51 -14.76
N ASP A 246 3.87 -0.32 -14.54
CA ASP A 246 2.58 -0.26 -15.24
C ASP A 246 2.67 -0.31 -16.79
N GLY A 247 3.80 -0.79 -17.32
CA GLY A 247 4.07 -0.87 -18.76
C GLY A 247 4.87 0.30 -19.31
N ALA A 248 5.28 1.26 -18.48
CA ALA A 248 6.10 2.40 -18.89
C ALA A 248 7.50 2.01 -19.38
N VAL A 249 7.99 0.81 -19.04
CA VAL A 249 9.28 0.27 -19.52
C VAL A 249 9.06 -1.08 -20.20
N PRO A 250 8.64 -1.11 -21.48
CA PRO A 250 8.27 -2.35 -22.17
C PRO A 250 9.41 -3.36 -22.37
N SER A 251 10.66 -2.89 -22.28
CA SER A 251 11.86 -3.74 -22.39
C SER A 251 12.04 -4.68 -21.20
N VAL A 252 11.40 -4.38 -20.07
CA VAL A 252 11.45 -5.21 -18.86
C VAL A 252 10.27 -6.18 -18.87
N LYS A 253 10.57 -7.47 -18.80
CA LYS A 253 9.59 -8.55 -19.00
C LYS A 253 9.25 -9.20 -17.67
N TYR A 254 7.96 -9.45 -17.41
CA TYR A 254 7.58 -10.28 -16.27
C TYR A 254 8.07 -11.72 -16.45
N VAL A 255 8.59 -12.31 -15.38
CA VAL A 255 8.97 -13.73 -15.35
C VAL A 255 7.74 -14.53 -14.95
N SER A 256 7.11 -15.18 -15.92
CA SER A 256 5.90 -16.00 -15.67
C SER A 256 6.21 -17.39 -15.14
N ASP A 257 7.45 -17.87 -15.29
CA ASP A 257 7.87 -19.21 -14.84
C ASP A 257 7.84 -19.29 -13.29
N PRO A 258 6.95 -20.11 -12.70
CA PRO A 258 6.82 -20.20 -11.24
C PRO A 258 8.05 -20.82 -10.55
N MET A 259 8.74 -21.74 -11.21
CA MET A 259 9.94 -22.38 -10.68
C MET A 259 11.10 -21.39 -10.64
N MET A 260 11.29 -20.64 -11.73
CA MET A 260 12.27 -19.56 -11.80
C MET A 260 11.99 -18.47 -10.76
N ASN A 261 10.72 -18.06 -10.60
CA ASN A 261 10.31 -17.13 -9.56
C ASN A 261 10.70 -17.63 -8.17
N THR A 262 10.40 -18.89 -7.85
CA THR A 262 10.73 -19.49 -6.54
C THR A 262 12.23 -19.51 -6.30
N ILE A 263 13.03 -19.89 -7.29
CA ILE A 263 14.50 -19.91 -7.19
C ILE A 263 15.04 -18.49 -6.94
N LEU A 264 14.59 -17.52 -7.72
CA LEU A 264 15.07 -16.13 -7.65
C LEU A 264 14.66 -15.44 -6.34
N GLN A 265 13.41 -15.63 -5.91
CA GLN A 265 12.90 -15.11 -4.64
C GLN A 265 13.63 -15.74 -3.44
N THR A 266 13.91 -17.05 -3.50
CA THR A 266 14.70 -17.74 -2.46
C THR A 266 16.12 -17.19 -2.42
N LYS A 267 16.72 -16.94 -3.59
CA LYS A 267 18.08 -16.41 -3.70
C LYS A 267 18.21 -15.02 -3.05
N ILE A 268 17.33 -14.07 -3.37
CA ILE A 268 17.38 -12.74 -2.72
C ILE A 268 17.10 -12.82 -1.22
N ARG A 269 16.23 -13.74 -0.79
CA ARG A 269 15.94 -13.99 0.62
C ARG A 269 17.18 -14.47 1.37
N THR A 270 17.90 -15.44 0.81
CA THR A 270 19.17 -15.92 1.36
C THR A 270 20.23 -14.82 1.37
N MET A 271 20.32 -14.01 0.31
CA MET A 271 21.27 -12.90 0.25
C MET A 271 21.02 -11.84 1.32
N CYS A 272 19.76 -11.59 1.68
CA CYS A 272 19.35 -10.67 2.74
C CYS A 272 19.30 -11.29 4.14
N ASN A 273 19.55 -12.61 4.28
CA ASN A 273 19.30 -13.35 5.51
C ASN A 273 17.86 -13.15 6.05
N TYR A 274 16.89 -13.02 5.14
CA TYR A 274 15.50 -12.73 5.48
C TYR A 274 14.76 -14.04 5.76
N LYS A 275 14.10 -14.15 6.92
CA LYS A 275 13.50 -15.42 7.37
C LYS A 275 12.04 -15.60 6.94
N LYS A 276 11.36 -14.52 6.58
CA LYS A 276 9.93 -14.53 6.24
C LYS A 276 9.74 -14.74 4.74
N ASP A 277 8.54 -15.14 4.36
CA ASP A 277 8.11 -15.10 2.96
C ASP A 277 7.81 -13.66 2.53
N GLY A 278 8.06 -13.35 1.26
CA GLY A 278 7.82 -12.03 0.66
C GLY A 278 9.08 -11.24 0.33
N PHE A 279 8.87 -9.96 0.02
CA PHE A 279 9.91 -9.02 -0.40
C PHE A 279 10.82 -8.63 0.77
N PRO A 280 12.15 -8.83 0.67
CA PRO A 280 13.05 -8.62 1.80
C PRO A 280 13.49 -7.16 1.98
N GLY A 281 13.00 -6.19 1.19
CA GLY A 281 13.45 -4.80 1.24
C GLY A 281 12.90 -3.99 2.44
N SER A 282 13.79 -3.29 3.16
CA SER A 282 13.51 -2.45 4.35
C SER A 282 12.66 -1.21 4.06
N GLN A 283 11.59 -0.93 4.80
CA GLN A 283 10.73 0.23 4.49
C GLN A 283 11.15 1.46 5.30
N PRO A 284 11.30 2.64 4.68
CA PRO A 284 11.61 3.86 5.42
C PRO A 284 10.43 4.26 6.31
N VAL A 285 10.73 4.74 7.51
CA VAL A 285 9.73 5.29 8.45
C VAL A 285 9.56 6.79 8.23
N SER A 286 8.34 7.30 8.45
CA SER A 286 8.07 8.73 8.34
C SER A 286 8.77 9.51 9.48
N MET A 287 9.35 10.66 9.17
CA MET A 287 9.91 11.54 10.21
C MET A 287 8.82 12.13 11.09
N GLU A 288 9.02 12.10 12.40
CA GLU A 288 8.07 12.57 13.41
C GLU A 288 8.83 13.25 14.56
N LYS A 289 8.27 14.39 15.01
CA LYS A 289 8.74 15.15 16.18
C LYS A 289 7.56 15.44 17.11
N SER A 290 6.85 14.39 17.50
CA SER A 290 5.76 14.48 18.48
C SER A 290 6.29 14.18 19.88
N PRO A 291 5.59 14.61 20.96
CA PRO A 291 5.98 14.27 22.33
C PRO A 291 6.02 12.76 22.62
N GLU A 292 5.26 11.97 21.87
CA GLU A 292 5.13 10.51 22.04
C GLU A 292 6.14 9.75 21.17
N ARG A 293 6.50 10.30 20.01
CA ARG A 293 7.48 9.75 19.07
C ARG A 293 8.31 10.88 18.46
N ASP A 294 9.54 10.98 18.94
CA ASP A 294 10.57 11.84 18.37
C ASP A 294 11.64 10.95 17.76
N ASN A 295 11.50 10.62 16.47
CA ASN A 295 12.56 9.96 15.71
C ASN A 295 13.52 10.98 15.09
N MET A 296 13.14 12.26 15.06
CA MET A 296 13.99 13.34 14.58
C MET A 296 15.21 13.55 15.49
N ARG A 297 15.09 13.23 16.79
CA ARG A 297 16.24 13.19 17.72
C ARG A 297 17.37 12.29 17.23
N PHE A 298 17.08 11.23 16.47
CA PHE A 298 18.12 10.33 15.95
C PHE A 298 19.05 11.03 14.97
N LEU A 299 18.60 12.11 14.31
CA LEU A 299 19.46 12.94 13.46
C LEU A 299 20.53 13.70 14.27
N LEU A 300 20.33 13.88 15.57
CA LEU A 300 21.30 14.48 16.49
C LEU A 300 22.16 13.42 17.18
N GLU A 301 21.61 12.24 17.42
CA GLU A 301 22.27 11.14 18.15
C GLU A 301 23.17 10.28 17.25
N ASN A 302 22.83 10.15 15.97
CA ASN A 302 23.53 9.28 15.02
C ASN A 302 23.96 10.04 13.77
N GLN A 303 24.93 9.49 13.05
CA GLN A 303 25.31 10.02 11.75
C GLN A 303 24.29 9.61 10.69
N TYR A 304 23.78 10.58 9.96
CA TYR A 304 22.86 10.39 8.85
C TYR A 304 23.38 11.05 7.58
N MET A 305 23.02 10.48 6.44
CA MET A 305 23.09 11.14 5.16
C MET A 305 21.67 11.41 4.65
N VAL A 306 21.51 12.43 3.82
CA VAL A 306 20.23 12.84 3.25
C VAL A 306 20.26 12.76 1.74
N SER A 307 19.14 12.36 1.15
CA SER A 307 18.86 12.51 -0.26
C SER A 307 17.44 13.04 -0.46
N TRP A 308 17.13 13.44 -1.69
CA TRP A 308 15.78 13.76 -2.10
C TRP A 308 14.98 12.48 -2.32
N LYS A 309 13.66 12.56 -2.13
CA LYS A 309 12.72 11.47 -2.41
C LYS A 309 12.13 11.65 -3.81
N ALA A 310 12.14 10.59 -4.61
CA ALA A 310 11.54 10.59 -5.93
C ALA A 310 10.08 10.12 -5.85
N ASP A 311 9.27 10.55 -6.82
CA ASP A 311 8.07 9.83 -7.20
C ASP A 311 8.45 8.64 -8.12
N GLY A 312 8.99 7.58 -7.51
CA GLY A 312 9.47 6.39 -8.18
C GLY A 312 9.00 5.10 -7.52
N MET A 313 9.09 3.99 -8.25
CA MET A 313 8.79 2.66 -7.71
C MET A 313 10.06 1.99 -7.22
N ARG A 314 10.03 1.45 -6.00
CA ARG A 314 11.16 0.73 -5.43
C ARG A 314 11.26 -0.68 -6.01
N TYR A 315 12.48 -1.07 -6.37
CA TYR A 315 12.83 -2.42 -6.77
C TYR A 315 14.14 -2.85 -6.11
N MET A 316 14.20 -4.08 -5.62
CA MET A 316 15.51 -4.72 -5.45
C MET A 316 15.92 -5.32 -6.78
N VAL A 317 17.19 -5.19 -7.16
CA VAL A 317 17.71 -5.73 -8.41
C VAL A 317 18.82 -6.73 -8.12
N LEU A 318 18.60 -7.99 -8.51
CA LEU A 318 19.60 -9.04 -8.54
C LEU A 318 20.31 -9.00 -9.88
N ILE A 319 21.62 -8.75 -9.84
CA ILE A 319 22.53 -8.88 -10.95
C ILE A 319 23.20 -10.24 -10.77
N ASP A 320 22.61 -11.27 -11.38
CA ASP A 320 23.05 -12.64 -11.15
C ASP A 320 24.22 -13.02 -12.03
N ASP A 321 24.13 -12.67 -13.32
CA ASP A 321 25.18 -12.81 -14.33
C ASP A 321 24.82 -11.96 -15.57
N GLU A 322 25.63 -12.03 -16.63
CA GLU A 322 25.32 -11.49 -17.95
C GLU A 322 23.95 -12.00 -18.44
N ASN A 323 23.10 -11.08 -18.90
CA ASN A 323 21.72 -11.35 -19.34
C ASN A 323 20.78 -11.96 -18.28
N SER A 324 21.21 -11.99 -17.01
CA SER A 324 20.49 -12.53 -15.87
C SER A 324 20.34 -11.46 -14.79
N ILE A 325 19.60 -10.41 -15.14
CA ILE A 325 19.31 -9.27 -14.27
C ILE A 325 17.81 -9.25 -13.98
N PHE A 326 17.46 -9.26 -12.70
CA PHE A 326 16.08 -9.40 -12.24
C PHE A 326 15.72 -8.34 -11.22
N ALA A 327 14.59 -7.67 -11.42
CA ALA A 327 14.01 -6.72 -10.48
C ALA A 327 12.84 -7.37 -9.72
N PHE A 328 12.73 -7.04 -8.44
CA PHE A 328 11.70 -7.53 -7.53
C PHE A 328 10.92 -6.35 -6.97
N ASP A 329 9.61 -6.34 -7.20
CA ASP A 329 8.71 -5.31 -6.64
C ASP A 329 8.33 -5.62 -5.18
N ARG A 330 7.53 -4.74 -4.57
CA ARG A 330 7.02 -4.92 -3.21
C ARG A 330 6.09 -6.12 -3.03
N ASP A 331 5.44 -6.55 -4.11
CA ASP A 331 4.61 -7.76 -4.15
C ASP A 331 5.46 -9.03 -4.40
N ASN A 332 6.80 -8.88 -4.41
CA ASN A 332 7.79 -9.92 -4.69
C ASN A 332 7.68 -10.52 -6.10
N ARG A 333 7.05 -9.81 -7.05
CA ARG A 333 6.99 -10.20 -8.45
C ARG A 333 8.34 -9.99 -9.11
N VAL A 334 8.73 -10.91 -9.98
CA VAL A 334 10.03 -10.90 -10.63
C VAL A 334 9.91 -10.41 -12.06
N PHE A 335 10.79 -9.49 -12.43
CA PHE A 335 10.87 -8.92 -13.76
C PHE A 335 12.29 -9.02 -14.29
N LYS A 336 12.46 -9.55 -15.50
CA LYS A 336 13.75 -9.63 -16.18
C LYS A 336 14.06 -8.30 -16.87
N ILE A 337 15.18 -7.69 -16.48
CA ILE A 337 15.75 -6.53 -17.16
C ILE A 337 16.67 -7.04 -18.28
N CYS A 338 16.35 -6.69 -19.52
CA CYS A 338 17.14 -7.02 -20.70
C CYS A 338 18.04 -5.84 -21.10
N ASP A 339 19.10 -6.13 -21.84
CA ASP A 339 19.94 -5.15 -22.54
C ASP A 339 20.57 -4.09 -21.63
N VAL A 340 20.96 -4.50 -20.42
CA VAL A 340 21.73 -3.69 -19.46
C VAL A 340 22.98 -4.46 -19.06
N THR A 341 24.13 -3.81 -19.01
CA THR A 341 25.42 -4.46 -18.70
C THR A 341 26.07 -3.88 -17.46
N PHE A 342 26.55 -4.72 -16.55
CA PHE A 342 27.39 -4.33 -15.41
C PHE A 342 28.78 -4.96 -15.53
N PRO A 343 29.75 -4.26 -16.18
CA PRO A 343 31.11 -4.78 -16.35
C PRO A 343 31.82 -4.89 -14.99
N HIS A 344 32.59 -5.95 -14.82
CA HIS A 344 33.48 -6.07 -13.68
C HIS A 344 34.63 -5.05 -13.80
N ARG A 345 35.01 -4.45 -12.67
CA ARG A 345 36.02 -3.37 -12.66
C ARG A 345 37.41 -3.82 -13.10
N LYS A 346 37.81 -5.04 -12.74
CA LYS A 346 39.19 -5.54 -12.93
C LYS A 346 39.31 -6.61 -14.01
N GLU A 347 38.21 -7.26 -14.38
CA GLU A 347 38.21 -8.46 -15.21
C GLU A 347 37.29 -8.22 -16.41
N ASN A 348 37.58 -8.85 -17.54
CA ASN A 348 36.77 -8.71 -18.75
C ASN A 348 35.57 -9.66 -18.71
N ARG A 349 34.69 -9.49 -17.71
CA ARG A 349 33.46 -10.24 -17.52
C ARG A 349 32.37 -9.37 -16.93
N HIS A 350 31.15 -9.88 -16.87
CA HIS A 350 30.06 -9.29 -16.11
C HIS A 350 30.21 -9.56 -14.61
N ILE A 351 29.70 -8.67 -13.77
CA ILE A 351 29.59 -8.95 -12.33
C ILE A 351 28.47 -9.96 -12.07
N GLN A 352 28.59 -10.71 -10.99
CA GLN A 352 27.62 -11.74 -10.63
C GLN A 352 27.20 -11.64 -9.17
N ASN A 353 26.17 -12.39 -8.76
CA ASN A 353 25.73 -12.54 -7.37
C ASN A 353 25.68 -11.23 -6.57
N THR A 354 25.18 -10.17 -7.20
CA THR A 354 25.16 -8.81 -6.64
C THR A 354 23.71 -8.37 -6.45
N LEU A 355 23.36 -7.89 -5.26
CA LEU A 355 22.01 -7.47 -4.92
C LEU A 355 22.02 -6.02 -4.48
N ILE A 356 21.27 -5.19 -5.20
CA ILE A 356 21.19 -3.74 -5.00
C ILE A 356 19.75 -3.30 -4.69
N ASP A 357 19.61 -2.22 -3.96
CA ASP A 357 18.32 -1.58 -3.69
C ASP A 357 18.20 -0.30 -4.52
N CYS A 358 17.08 -0.18 -5.23
CA CYS A 358 16.91 0.79 -6.30
C CYS A 358 15.54 1.44 -6.29
N GLU A 359 15.48 2.61 -6.91
CA GLU A 359 14.25 3.32 -7.23
C GLU A 359 14.20 3.54 -8.75
N MET A 360 13.11 3.11 -9.39
CA MET A 360 12.86 3.32 -10.81
C MET A 360 11.98 4.55 -10.98
N ILE A 361 12.43 5.48 -11.81
CA ILE A 361 11.71 6.72 -12.14
C ILE A 361 11.58 6.89 -13.65
N ILE A 362 10.62 7.70 -14.08
CA ILE A 362 10.51 8.19 -15.46
C ILE A 362 10.89 9.67 -15.46
N GLU A 363 12.03 10.00 -16.07
CA GLU A 363 12.52 11.38 -16.15
C GLU A 363 12.17 12.00 -17.50
N LYS A 364 11.65 13.23 -17.49
CA LYS A 364 11.31 13.99 -18.69
C LYS A 364 12.52 14.77 -19.18
N VAL A 365 13.14 14.32 -20.28
CA VAL A 365 14.35 14.94 -20.84
C VAL A 365 14.02 15.64 -22.15
N LYS A 366 14.43 16.91 -22.27
CA LYS A 366 14.31 17.64 -23.54
C LYS A 366 15.44 17.25 -24.49
N ASP A 367 15.11 16.93 -25.73
CA ASP A 367 16.09 16.75 -26.80
C ASP A 367 16.59 18.11 -27.34
N GLU A 368 17.56 18.05 -28.28
CA GLU A 368 18.14 19.24 -28.92
C GLU A 368 17.12 20.07 -29.72
N PHE A 369 15.98 19.47 -30.07
CA PHE A 369 14.88 20.10 -30.80
C PHE A 369 13.76 20.61 -29.88
N GLY A 370 13.91 20.44 -28.56
CA GLY A 370 12.96 20.89 -27.55
C GLY A 370 11.82 19.90 -27.27
N ASN A 371 11.80 18.72 -27.87
CA ASN A 371 10.80 17.69 -27.57
C ASN A 371 11.11 17.01 -26.24
N VAL A 372 10.07 16.72 -25.46
CA VAL A 372 10.19 16.02 -24.17
C VAL A 372 10.09 14.52 -24.40
N ASN A 373 11.11 13.78 -23.97
CA ASN A 373 11.17 12.32 -24.03
C ASN A 373 11.17 11.74 -22.62
N ASP A 374 10.39 10.69 -22.40
CA ASP A 374 10.38 9.93 -21.16
C ASP A 374 11.55 8.94 -21.14
N VAL A 375 12.43 9.09 -20.15
CA VAL A 375 13.64 8.27 -20.01
C VAL A 375 13.56 7.48 -18.70
N PRO A 376 13.40 6.15 -18.74
CA PRO A 376 13.46 5.32 -17.55
C PRO A 376 14.84 5.37 -16.90
N ARG A 377 14.88 5.61 -15.59
CA ARG A 377 16.13 5.60 -14.82
C ARG A 377 16.03 4.72 -13.58
N LEU A 378 16.96 3.78 -13.46
CA LEU A 378 17.21 3.02 -12.24
C LEU A 378 18.23 3.78 -11.39
N LEU A 379 17.78 4.26 -10.24
CA LEU A 379 18.59 4.96 -9.24
C LEU A 379 19.00 3.97 -8.16
N ILE A 380 20.28 3.59 -8.16
CA ILE A 380 20.86 2.71 -7.16
C ILE A 380 21.19 3.53 -5.92
N TYR A 381 20.52 3.26 -4.81
CA TYR A 381 20.76 4.00 -3.56
C TYR A 381 21.38 3.15 -2.46
N ASP A 382 21.33 1.83 -2.55
CA ASP A 382 21.98 0.92 -1.60
C ASP A 382 22.48 -0.38 -2.26
N ILE A 383 23.38 -1.10 -1.57
CA ILE A 383 23.94 -2.39 -1.99
C ILE A 383 24.02 -3.36 -0.81
N ILE A 384 23.44 -4.55 -0.99
CA ILE A 384 23.34 -5.60 0.03
C ILE A 384 24.48 -6.59 -0.13
N LYS A 385 24.69 -7.07 -1.35
CA LYS A 385 25.78 -7.98 -1.69
C LYS A 385 26.47 -7.55 -2.96
N PHE A 386 27.77 -7.74 -3.01
CA PHE A 386 28.60 -7.56 -4.21
C PHE A 386 29.40 -8.83 -4.43
N GLU A 387 29.14 -9.53 -5.54
CA GLU A 387 29.78 -10.81 -5.88
C GLU A 387 29.79 -11.82 -4.72
N GLY A 388 28.64 -11.95 -4.05
CA GLY A 388 28.45 -12.82 -2.88
C GLY A 388 28.95 -12.25 -1.54
N GLN A 389 29.85 -11.25 -1.56
CA GLN A 389 30.37 -10.60 -0.36
C GLN A 389 29.30 -9.75 0.32
N ASN A 390 29.21 -9.83 1.65
CA ASN A 390 28.23 -9.07 2.42
C ASN A 390 28.67 -7.62 2.63
N VAL A 391 28.32 -6.75 1.68
CA VAL A 391 28.59 -5.31 1.77
C VAL A 391 27.53 -4.61 2.61
N GLY A 392 26.34 -5.22 2.76
CA GLY A 392 25.23 -4.73 3.58
C GLY A 392 25.61 -4.47 5.05
N ASP A 393 26.58 -5.23 5.57
CA ASP A 393 27.11 -5.12 6.94
C ASP A 393 28.08 -3.94 7.14
N CYS A 394 28.53 -3.30 6.05
CA CYS A 394 29.39 -2.14 6.11
C CYS A 394 28.58 -0.86 6.35
N ASP A 395 29.25 0.20 6.82
CA ASP A 395 28.65 1.51 6.94
C ASP A 395 28.16 2.04 5.57
N PHE A 396 27.17 2.92 5.60
CA PHE A 396 26.52 3.42 4.40
C PHE A 396 27.49 4.14 3.44
N ARG A 397 28.52 4.83 3.94
CA ARG A 397 29.50 5.51 3.07
C ARG A 397 30.37 4.49 2.33
N THR A 398 30.74 3.39 2.98
CA THR A 398 31.42 2.26 2.33
C THR A 398 30.53 1.60 1.28
N ARG A 399 29.24 1.41 1.55
CA ARG A 399 28.25 0.90 0.57
C ARG A 399 28.11 1.82 -0.64
N LEU A 400 27.97 3.13 -0.43
CA LEU A 400 27.96 4.14 -1.51
C LEU A 400 29.27 4.15 -2.32
N LEU A 401 30.41 3.99 -1.65
CA LEU A 401 31.71 3.88 -2.32
C LEU A 401 31.79 2.62 -3.18
N CYS A 402 31.24 1.51 -2.72
CA CYS A 402 31.14 0.26 -3.49
C CYS A 402 30.28 0.46 -4.74
N ILE A 403 29.08 1.04 -4.62
CA ILE A 403 28.22 1.37 -5.78
C ILE A 403 28.99 2.25 -6.79
N ARG A 404 29.64 3.30 -6.31
CA ARG A 404 30.40 4.22 -7.17
C ARG A 404 31.54 3.52 -7.89
N LYS A 405 32.37 2.77 -7.16
CA LYS A 405 33.61 2.18 -7.71
C LYS A 405 33.37 0.90 -8.49
N GLU A 406 32.45 0.06 -8.05
CA GLU A 406 32.30 -1.30 -8.58
C GLU A 406 31.12 -1.44 -9.55
N LEU A 407 30.12 -0.54 -9.51
CA LEU A 407 28.98 -0.56 -10.44
C LEU A 407 29.03 0.59 -11.45
N ILE A 408 29.07 1.84 -10.96
CA ILE A 408 28.97 3.02 -11.83
C ILE A 408 30.26 3.31 -12.58
N GLY A 409 31.41 3.27 -11.90
CA GLY A 409 32.72 3.52 -12.50
C GLY A 409 33.01 2.64 -13.73
N PRO A 410 32.89 1.30 -13.62
CA PRO A 410 33.13 0.39 -14.75
C PRO A 410 32.17 0.62 -15.92
N ARG A 411 30.90 0.96 -15.63
CA ARG A 411 29.93 1.34 -16.67
C ARG A 411 30.33 2.63 -17.39
N ILE A 412 30.74 3.67 -16.67
CA ILE A 412 31.22 4.94 -17.26
C ILE A 412 32.44 4.68 -18.16
N GLU A 413 33.40 3.88 -17.69
CA GLU A 413 34.59 3.53 -18.46
C GLU A 413 34.25 2.70 -19.70
N ALA A 414 33.32 1.74 -19.59
CA ALA A 414 32.86 0.95 -20.71
C ALA A 414 32.10 1.80 -21.75
N ILE A 415 31.32 2.80 -21.32
CA ILE A 415 30.67 3.77 -22.22
C ILE A 415 31.72 4.60 -22.94
N LYS A 416 32.70 5.16 -22.21
CA LYS A 416 33.77 5.99 -22.78
C LYS A 416 34.59 5.24 -23.84
N ASN A 417 34.85 3.96 -23.60
CA ASN A 417 35.61 3.10 -24.49
C ASN A 417 34.75 2.41 -25.57
N GLY A 418 33.46 2.72 -25.67
CA GLY A 418 32.54 2.17 -26.67
C GLY A 418 32.12 0.71 -26.46
N ARG A 419 32.50 0.08 -25.33
CA ARG A 419 32.07 -1.26 -24.93
C ARG A 419 30.58 -1.29 -24.58
N ILE A 420 30.06 -0.21 -23.99
CA ILE A 420 28.62 0.01 -23.80
C ILE A 420 28.19 1.18 -24.70
N LYS A 421 27.11 0.98 -25.44
CA LYS A 421 26.45 2.04 -26.22
C LYS A 421 25.21 2.48 -25.47
N ARG A 422 25.27 3.64 -24.82
CA ARG A 422 24.22 4.11 -23.90
C ARG A 422 22.84 4.15 -24.55
N GLU A 423 22.79 4.54 -25.83
CA GLU A 423 21.59 4.63 -26.66
C GLU A 423 20.93 3.27 -26.95
N ARG A 424 21.63 2.16 -26.73
CA ARG A 424 21.09 0.80 -26.89
C ARG A 424 20.53 0.22 -25.58
N GLU A 425 20.89 0.80 -24.43
CA GLU A 425 20.35 0.33 -23.16
C GLU A 425 19.00 1.00 -22.90
N PRO A 426 17.94 0.23 -22.63
CA PRO A 426 16.58 0.78 -22.47
C PRO A 426 16.39 1.55 -21.17
N ILE A 427 17.30 1.38 -20.20
CA ILE A 427 17.21 1.98 -18.87
C ILE A 427 18.52 2.72 -18.56
N SER A 428 18.41 3.94 -18.07
CA SER A 428 19.54 4.68 -17.51
C SER A 428 19.89 4.14 -16.14
N ILE A 429 21.13 3.70 -15.92
CA ILE A 429 21.61 3.34 -14.57
C ILE A 429 22.39 4.50 -13.97
N ARG A 430 22.00 4.95 -12.78
CA ARG A 430 22.68 6.01 -12.03
C ARG A 430 22.75 5.65 -10.56
N MET A 431 23.76 6.15 -9.86
CA MET A 431 23.77 6.16 -8.40
C MET A 431 22.90 7.32 -7.92
N LYS A 432 22.13 7.10 -6.86
CA LYS A 432 21.42 8.16 -6.15
C LYS A 432 22.41 8.90 -5.27
N ASP A 433 22.46 10.22 -5.42
CA ASP A 433 23.37 11.05 -4.63
C ASP A 433 22.85 11.22 -3.20
N PHE A 434 23.77 11.14 -2.23
CA PHE A 434 23.53 11.41 -0.82
C PHE A 434 24.53 12.45 -0.34
N TRP A 435 24.08 13.29 0.59
CA TRP A 435 24.86 14.38 1.18
C TRP A 435 24.79 14.32 2.70
N GLU A 436 25.69 15.06 3.35
CA GLU A 436 25.62 15.28 4.80
C GLU A 436 24.42 16.18 5.16
N LEU A 437 23.96 16.14 6.42
CA LEU A 437 22.74 16.84 6.88
C LEU A 437 22.77 18.36 6.65
N GLU A 438 23.94 18.98 6.59
CA GLU A 438 24.08 20.42 6.30
C GLU A 438 23.56 20.79 4.90
N ALA A 439 23.46 19.81 4.00
CA ALA A 439 22.94 20.00 2.66
C ALA A 439 21.41 20.06 2.60
N VAL A 440 20.67 19.72 3.67
CA VAL A 440 19.19 19.69 3.69
C VAL A 440 18.58 20.97 3.11
N LYS A 441 19.07 22.15 3.52
CA LYS A 441 18.57 23.44 3.01
C LYS A 441 18.78 23.58 1.49
N LYS A 442 19.96 23.16 1.00
CA LYS A 442 20.31 23.25 -0.42
C LYS A 442 19.47 22.33 -1.30
N LEU A 443 18.95 21.23 -0.76
CA LEU A 443 18.07 20.32 -1.49
C LEU A 443 16.70 20.93 -1.80
N PHE A 444 16.30 21.99 -1.09
CA PHE A 444 15.08 22.75 -1.38
C PHE A 444 15.32 24.01 -2.23
N ASP A 445 16.58 24.37 -2.50
CA ASP A 445 16.89 25.55 -3.31
C ASP A 445 16.42 25.36 -4.75
N GLU A 446 15.89 26.42 -5.37
CA GLU A 446 15.42 26.38 -6.76
C GLU A 446 16.50 25.91 -7.75
N LYS A 447 17.77 26.20 -7.46
CA LYS A 447 18.88 25.74 -8.29
C LYS A 447 19.01 24.22 -8.28
N PHE A 448 18.71 23.58 -7.16
CA PHE A 448 18.74 22.12 -7.03
C PHE A 448 17.53 21.51 -7.73
N THR A 449 16.33 21.96 -7.40
CA THR A 449 15.07 21.41 -7.94
C THR A 449 14.95 21.57 -9.46
N ARG A 450 15.52 22.63 -10.05
CA ARG A 450 15.59 22.80 -11.52
C ARG A 450 16.53 21.82 -12.22
N ASN A 451 17.53 21.29 -11.53
CA ASN A 451 18.48 20.32 -12.10
C ASN A 451 18.00 18.87 -12.00
N VAL A 452 16.92 18.63 -11.25
CA VAL A 452 16.31 17.30 -11.10
C VAL A 452 15.15 17.22 -12.09
N GLY A 453 15.27 16.35 -13.10
CA GLY A 453 14.30 16.25 -14.21
C GLY A 453 12.98 15.52 -13.89
N HIS A 454 12.69 15.31 -12.61
CA HIS A 454 11.53 14.59 -12.11
C HIS A 454 11.07 15.22 -10.78
N GLU A 455 9.85 14.91 -10.37
CA GLU A 455 9.25 15.48 -9.17
C GLU A 455 9.92 14.97 -7.88
N ILE A 456 10.18 15.89 -6.96
CA ILE A 456 10.70 15.59 -5.61
C ILE A 456 9.56 15.80 -4.63
N ASP A 457 9.19 14.74 -3.91
CA ASP A 457 8.05 14.74 -2.96
C ASP A 457 8.50 14.71 -1.49
N GLY A 458 9.81 14.82 -1.23
CA GLY A 458 10.34 14.92 0.13
C GLY A 458 11.84 14.66 0.22
N LEU A 459 12.28 14.31 1.44
CA LEU A 459 13.65 13.91 1.75
C LEU A 459 13.65 12.53 2.38
N ILE A 460 14.73 11.79 2.16
CA ILE A 460 15.02 10.53 2.84
C ILE A 460 16.31 10.67 3.64
N PHE A 461 16.27 10.22 4.89
CA PHE A 461 17.40 10.25 5.82
C PHE A 461 17.86 8.81 6.05
N GLN A 462 19.09 8.52 5.63
CA GLN A 462 19.69 7.20 5.75
C GLN A 462 20.75 7.21 6.86
N PRO A 463 20.60 6.43 7.93
CA PRO A 463 21.63 6.28 8.95
C PRO A 463 22.90 5.69 8.35
N VAL A 464 24.06 6.17 8.79
CA VAL A 464 25.38 5.73 8.31
C VAL A 464 25.80 4.41 8.95
N THR A 465 25.64 4.32 10.27
CA THR A 465 26.19 3.24 11.11
C THR A 465 25.30 2.01 11.16
N GLU A 466 24.06 2.13 10.69
CA GLU A 466 23.16 0.98 10.62
C GLU A 466 23.50 0.12 9.40
N VAL A 467 23.71 -1.17 9.65
CA VAL A 467 23.68 -2.24 8.65
C VAL A 467 22.36 -2.12 7.88
N CYS A 468 22.31 -2.50 6.59
CA CYS A 468 21.02 -2.58 5.89
C CYS A 468 20.01 -3.35 6.76
N LEU A 469 19.04 -2.65 7.34
CA LEU A 469 18.10 -3.21 8.31
C LEU A 469 17.11 -4.13 7.58
N PHE A 470 17.50 -5.37 7.33
CA PHE A 470 16.62 -6.45 6.88
C PHE A 470 16.15 -7.35 8.03
N LEU A 471 16.33 -6.88 9.27
CA LEU A 471 16.08 -7.63 10.49
C LEU A 471 15.00 -6.92 11.32
N VAL A 472 13.73 -7.33 11.15
CA VAL A 472 12.92 -8.05 12.16
C VAL A 472 11.82 -8.85 11.48
#